data_AF-A0A1V8V2R4-F1
#
_entry.id   AF-A0A1V8V2R4-F1
#
_cell.length_a   1.000
_cell.length_b   1.000
_cell.length_c   1.000
_cell.angle_alpha   90.00
_cell.angle_beta   90.00
_cell.angle_gamma   90.00
#
_symmetry.space_group_name_H-M   'P 1'
#
loop_
_entity.id
_entity.type
_entity.pdbx_description
1 polymer ?
#
loop_
_entity_poly.entity_id
_entity_poly.type
_entity_poly.pdbx_seq_one_letter_code
_entity_poly.pdbx_strand_id
1 'polypeptide(L)'
;MATDRRGALIPLLIITWIILSPSPQYDNRAVIGNTRPKIEDAIVEEQHSSEVLNNSTYEASRFKAEINPPWLGLHLTGFEEDRGYAWDAWPHIRGLASQSTEWWQRAVRGDSIEPRPVPLYENVTGYVQGRWARQALPDHIKAPGLNLTAYAPENPFGPVQPRDFQGNVSGDAGDVQIKLTQSALAGVTLGVPGNITEMKVKITLWDDATEHDQIQLRGVYFTEAAFGLVSTTSDKFAGIFALPHLMPNDYTFNLSAATLPRCIPGAPVPLTTIFETLSSALNASSLSLQQEEPVCPPAQKYSTAFLALLERELKFPTGAFLPPVPEMRFRMTAFSPDCGYIITSAGPPTHSPAVANHLTGPKMPVQSNRGLHAVLLYTGILGLQVLLLLRQMREASTPSTRSRISFYTIAGMALGDGFVTLSFCTLGTVLDGLSLNLMAAGFVGFSSMLFFGMRFLIDIWA
;
A
#
# COMPACT_ATOMS: atom_id res chain seq x y z
N MET A 1 34.27 44.68 -12.40
CA MET A 1 33.98 43.94 -11.14
C MET A 1 33.55 42.53 -11.53
N ALA A 2 34.29 41.53 -11.05
CA ALA A 2 34.08 40.13 -11.40
C ALA A 2 32.71 39.66 -10.91
N THR A 3 31.87 39.22 -11.85
CA THR A 3 30.60 38.54 -11.60
C THR A 3 30.85 37.33 -10.70
N ASP A 4 30.30 37.35 -9.50
CA ASP A 4 30.42 36.28 -8.53
C ASP A 4 29.67 35.04 -9.02
N ARG A 5 30.39 34.16 -9.73
CA ARG A 5 29.86 32.90 -10.29
C ARG A 5 29.46 31.89 -9.22
N ARG A 6 29.69 32.18 -7.93
CA ARG A 6 29.37 31.32 -6.80
C ARG A 6 27.87 31.26 -6.51
N GLY A 7 27.11 32.31 -6.80
CA GLY A 7 25.67 32.36 -6.59
C GLY A 7 24.85 31.45 -7.51
N ALA A 8 25.35 31.18 -8.72
CA ALA A 8 24.71 30.25 -9.67
C ALA A 8 25.11 28.79 -9.45
N LEU A 9 26.26 28.54 -8.82
CA LEU A 9 26.76 27.20 -8.55
C LEU A 9 25.91 26.44 -7.53
N ILE A 10 25.37 27.12 -6.53
CA ILE A 10 24.54 26.51 -5.48
C ILE A 10 23.21 25.98 -6.03
N PRO A 11 22.37 26.76 -6.74
CA PRO A 11 21.13 26.23 -7.31
C PRO A 11 21.39 25.19 -8.39
N LEU A 12 22.48 25.32 -9.16
CA LEU A 12 22.86 24.33 -10.16
C LEU A 12 23.34 23.03 -9.50
N LEU A 13 24.06 23.09 -8.38
CA LEU A 13 24.40 21.93 -7.55
C LEU A 13 23.16 21.28 -6.94
N ILE A 14 22.17 22.06 -6.49
CA ILE A 14 20.91 21.52 -5.94
C ILE A 14 20.09 20.84 -7.05
N ILE A 15 19.95 21.46 -8.23
CA ILE A 15 19.25 20.86 -9.38
C ILE A 15 19.99 19.61 -9.87
N THR A 16 21.32 19.68 -9.96
CA THR A 16 22.18 18.54 -10.32
C THR A 16 22.06 17.44 -9.27
N TRP A 17 21.98 17.78 -7.98
CA TRP A 17 21.75 16.82 -6.90
C TRP A 17 20.34 16.25 -6.92
N ILE A 18 19.30 16.98 -7.34
CA ILE A 18 17.94 16.42 -7.50
C ILE A 18 17.85 15.49 -8.73
N ILE A 19 18.56 15.83 -9.81
CA ILE A 19 18.56 15.03 -11.05
C ILE A 19 19.48 13.80 -10.92
N LEU A 20 20.62 13.95 -10.25
CA LEU A 20 21.61 12.88 -10.04
C LEU A 20 21.51 12.23 -8.66
N SER A 21 20.64 12.68 -7.75
CA SER A 21 20.35 11.90 -6.55
C SER A 21 19.79 10.59 -7.07
N PRO A 22 20.49 9.46 -6.87
CA PRO A 22 19.82 8.20 -7.01
C PRO A 22 18.64 8.30 -6.05
N SER A 23 17.42 8.09 -6.55
CA SER A 23 16.32 7.79 -5.66
C SER A 23 16.84 6.75 -4.67
N PRO A 24 16.56 6.84 -3.35
CA PRO A 24 16.72 5.71 -2.46
C PRO A 24 15.66 4.64 -2.80
N GLN A 25 15.46 4.35 -4.09
CA GLN A 25 15.32 2.98 -4.49
C GLN A 25 16.64 2.36 -4.04
N TYR A 26 16.57 1.57 -2.97
CA TYR A 26 17.55 0.53 -2.68
C TYR A 26 17.59 -0.43 -3.87
N ASP A 27 18.06 0.08 -5.01
CA ASP A 27 18.30 -0.67 -6.21
C ASP A 27 19.69 -1.28 -6.01
N ASN A 28 19.70 -2.38 -5.27
CA ASN A 28 20.75 -3.39 -5.32
C ASN A 28 20.88 -4.02 -6.74
N ARG A 29 20.43 -3.34 -7.80
CA ARG A 29 20.36 -3.78 -9.19
C ARG A 29 21.72 -3.84 -9.88
N ALA A 30 22.75 -3.19 -9.35
CA ALA A 30 24.04 -3.04 -10.05
C ALA A 30 25.18 -3.93 -9.54
N VAL A 31 25.05 -4.60 -8.39
CA VAL A 31 26.14 -5.41 -7.81
C VAL A 31 25.89 -6.92 -7.93
N ILE A 32 24.66 -7.32 -8.24
CA ILE A 32 24.28 -8.72 -8.43
C ILE A 32 24.26 -8.99 -9.94
N GLY A 33 25.40 -9.36 -10.50
CA GLY A 33 25.44 -9.91 -11.85
C GLY A 33 24.53 -11.12 -11.95
N ASN A 34 23.66 -11.15 -12.97
CA ASN A 34 23.02 -12.32 -13.58
C ASN A 34 22.80 -13.56 -12.67
N THR A 35 22.15 -13.40 -11.53
CA THR A 35 21.79 -14.51 -10.62
C THR A 35 20.30 -14.49 -10.29
N ARG A 36 19.49 -13.97 -11.22
CA ARG A 36 18.06 -14.29 -11.26
C ARG A 36 17.90 -15.65 -11.96
N PRO A 37 16.95 -16.50 -11.55
CA PRO A 37 16.51 -17.59 -12.41
C PRO A 37 16.17 -17.00 -13.79
N LYS A 38 16.47 -17.74 -14.87
CA LYS A 38 16.10 -17.24 -16.19
C LYS A 38 14.59 -17.00 -16.18
N ILE A 39 14.15 -15.99 -16.91
CA ILE A 39 12.72 -15.68 -17.04
C ILE A 39 11.93 -16.94 -17.43
N GLU A 40 12.53 -17.78 -18.28
CA GLU A 40 12.02 -19.09 -18.67
C GLU A 40 11.78 -20.01 -17.47
N ASP A 41 12.76 -20.16 -16.57
CA ASP A 41 12.68 -21.04 -15.40
C ASP A 41 11.60 -20.55 -14.42
N ALA A 42 11.48 -19.24 -14.22
CA ALA A 42 10.46 -18.66 -13.36
C ALA A 42 9.04 -18.81 -13.95
N ILE A 43 8.89 -18.73 -15.27
CA ILE A 43 7.61 -19.01 -15.95
C ILE A 43 7.23 -20.48 -15.81
N VAL A 44 8.19 -21.40 -15.94
CA VAL A 44 7.94 -22.85 -15.77
C VAL A 44 7.48 -23.15 -14.34
N GLU A 45 8.08 -22.52 -13.33
CA GLU A 45 7.67 -22.68 -11.93
C GLU A 45 6.26 -22.11 -11.66
N GLU A 46 5.92 -20.96 -12.25
CA GLU A 46 4.57 -20.40 -12.18
C GLU A 46 3.53 -21.28 -12.88
N GLN A 47 3.89 -21.90 -13.99
CA GLN A 47 3.01 -22.86 -14.68
C GLN A 47 2.82 -24.12 -13.83
N HIS A 48 3.90 -24.65 -13.26
CA HIS A 48 3.84 -25.81 -12.37
C HIS A 48 2.94 -25.56 -11.15
N SER A 49 3.13 -24.43 -10.46
CA SER A 49 2.31 -24.06 -9.31
C SER A 49 0.83 -23.82 -9.68
N SER A 50 0.56 -23.30 -10.87
CA SER A 50 -0.79 -23.20 -11.44
C SER A 50 -1.42 -24.57 -11.72
N GLU A 51 -0.65 -25.52 -12.27
CA GLU A 51 -1.10 -26.91 -12.50
C GLU A 51 -1.43 -27.62 -11.18
N VAL A 52 -0.58 -27.45 -10.17
CA VAL A 52 -0.80 -28.01 -8.83
C VAL A 52 -2.07 -27.43 -8.20
N LEU A 53 -2.30 -26.12 -8.32
CA LEU A 53 -3.54 -25.49 -7.84
C LEU A 53 -4.79 -26.05 -8.56
N ASN A 54 -4.71 -26.27 -9.87
CA ASN A 54 -5.84 -26.80 -10.65
C ASN A 54 -6.15 -28.27 -10.33
N ASN A 55 -5.14 -29.06 -9.95
CA ASN A 55 -5.30 -30.49 -9.64
C ASN A 55 -5.59 -30.77 -8.16
N SER A 56 -5.40 -29.78 -7.29
CA SER A 56 -5.58 -29.93 -5.85
C SER A 56 -6.99 -29.57 -5.40
N THR A 57 -7.40 -30.15 -4.27
CA THR A 57 -8.71 -29.91 -3.67
C THR A 57 -8.56 -29.38 -2.25
N TYR A 58 -9.64 -28.77 -1.74
CA TYR A 58 -9.65 -28.29 -0.37
C TYR A 58 -9.61 -29.45 0.62
N GLU A 59 -8.71 -29.38 1.60
CA GLU A 59 -8.60 -30.37 2.66
C GLU A 59 -8.55 -29.69 4.03
N ALA A 60 -9.59 -29.89 4.83
CA ALA A 60 -9.73 -29.26 6.15
C ALA A 60 -8.70 -29.78 7.17
N SER A 61 -8.24 -31.03 7.02
CA SER A 61 -7.20 -31.67 7.85
C SER A 61 -5.79 -31.20 7.53
N ARG A 62 -5.57 -30.47 6.42
CA ARG A 62 -4.24 -30.19 5.85
C ARG A 62 -3.23 -29.61 6.81
N PHE A 63 -3.66 -28.85 7.82
CA PHE A 63 -2.77 -28.21 8.80
C PHE A 63 -2.93 -28.77 10.21
N LYS A 64 -3.59 -29.92 10.39
CA LYS A 64 -3.72 -30.55 11.71
C LYS A 64 -2.45 -31.34 12.05
N ALA A 65 -1.99 -31.19 13.29
CA ALA A 65 -0.76 -31.78 13.83
C ALA A 65 -0.84 -33.31 14.08
N GLU A 66 -1.64 -34.04 13.31
CA GLU A 66 -1.63 -35.50 13.37
C GLU A 66 -0.43 -36.07 12.59
N ILE A 67 -0.06 -37.30 12.95
CA ILE A 67 1.17 -37.99 12.56
C ILE A 67 1.37 -37.90 11.02
N ASN A 68 2.42 -37.17 10.62
CA ASN A 68 2.75 -36.67 9.28
C ASN A 68 2.04 -35.34 8.93
N PRO A 69 2.78 -34.22 8.82
CA PRO A 69 2.20 -32.93 8.46
C PRO A 69 1.51 -33.01 7.08
N PRO A 70 0.18 -32.93 6.98
CA PRO A 70 -0.52 -33.18 5.72
C PRO A 70 -0.34 -32.06 4.67
N TRP A 71 0.28 -30.94 5.03
CA TRP A 71 0.72 -29.92 4.06
C TRP A 71 1.88 -30.38 3.18
N LEU A 72 2.66 -31.38 3.59
CA LEU A 72 3.76 -31.94 2.80
C LEU A 72 3.31 -32.55 1.47
N GLY A 73 2.04 -32.94 1.36
CA GLY A 73 1.46 -33.48 0.12
C GLY A 73 1.20 -32.42 -0.96
N LEU A 74 1.41 -31.14 -0.66
CA LEU A 74 1.30 -30.06 -1.64
C LEU A 74 2.68 -29.80 -2.25
N HIS A 75 2.87 -30.23 -3.50
CA HIS A 75 4.09 -29.96 -4.27
C HIS A 75 4.11 -28.49 -4.74
N LEU A 76 4.12 -27.55 -3.78
CA LEU A 76 4.26 -26.12 -4.02
C LEU A 76 5.45 -25.58 -3.23
N THR A 77 6.19 -24.67 -3.84
CA THR A 77 7.27 -23.94 -3.17
C THR A 77 6.72 -23.19 -1.96
N GLY A 78 7.18 -23.59 -0.77
CA GLY A 78 6.60 -23.12 0.48
C GLY A 78 6.10 -24.17 1.45
N PHE A 79 5.73 -25.36 0.97
CA PHE A 79 5.15 -26.42 1.81
C PHE A 79 6.03 -27.66 1.91
N GLU A 80 7.24 -27.58 1.36
CA GLU A 80 8.26 -28.63 1.40
C GLU A 80 8.86 -28.76 2.82
N GLU A 81 9.22 -29.99 3.22
CA GLU A 81 9.74 -30.28 4.56
C GLU A 81 11.14 -29.70 4.79
N ASP A 82 11.98 -29.78 3.75
CA ASP A 82 13.38 -29.35 3.73
C ASP A 82 13.54 -27.83 3.93
N ARG A 83 12.49 -27.06 3.66
CA ARG A 83 12.44 -25.61 3.81
C ARG A 83 12.24 -25.14 5.26
N GLY A 84 11.65 -25.96 6.13
CA GLY A 84 11.61 -25.71 7.58
C GLY A 84 10.63 -24.62 8.05
N TYR A 85 9.55 -24.38 7.32
CA TYR A 85 8.52 -23.39 7.65
C TYR A 85 7.64 -23.78 8.83
N ALA A 86 7.21 -22.79 9.62
CA ALA A 86 6.39 -22.99 10.82
C ALA A 86 4.87 -23.13 10.52
N TRP A 87 4.48 -23.94 9.54
CA TRP A 87 3.06 -24.16 9.20
C TRP A 87 2.23 -24.80 10.31
N ASP A 88 2.89 -25.41 11.30
CA ASP A 88 2.30 -25.88 12.56
C ASP A 88 1.49 -24.80 13.29
N ALA A 89 1.82 -23.51 13.09
CA ALA A 89 1.11 -22.39 13.71
C ALA A 89 -0.24 -22.07 13.03
N TRP A 90 -0.51 -22.59 11.84
CA TRP A 90 -1.68 -22.24 11.05
C TRP A 90 -3.03 -22.49 11.74
N PRO A 91 -3.24 -23.64 12.44
CA PRO A 91 -4.47 -23.86 13.20
C PRO A 91 -4.71 -22.81 14.29
N HIS A 92 -3.65 -22.34 14.94
CA HIS A 92 -3.75 -21.27 15.94
C HIS A 92 -4.24 -19.96 15.33
N ILE A 93 -3.70 -19.60 14.17
CA ILE A 93 -4.08 -18.38 13.41
C ILE A 93 -5.53 -18.48 12.93
N ARG A 94 -5.93 -19.64 12.41
CA ARG A 94 -7.33 -19.91 12.06
C ARG A 94 -8.24 -19.77 13.27
N GLY A 95 -7.79 -20.22 14.44
CA GLY A 95 -8.45 -20.02 15.72
C GLY A 95 -8.68 -18.53 16.01
N LEU A 96 -7.65 -17.69 15.87
CA LEU A 96 -7.75 -16.24 16.10
C LEU A 96 -8.72 -15.54 15.14
N ALA A 97 -8.74 -15.95 13.86
CA ALA A 97 -9.71 -15.45 12.87
C ALA A 97 -11.15 -15.94 13.17
N SER A 98 -11.29 -17.16 13.70
CA SER A 98 -12.59 -17.77 14.02
C SER A 98 -13.26 -17.19 15.27
N GLN A 99 -12.53 -16.46 16.12
CA GLN A 99 -13.07 -15.71 17.27
C GLN A 99 -13.93 -14.50 16.87
N SER A 100 -14.22 -14.34 15.58
CA SER A 100 -15.13 -13.32 15.06
C SER A 100 -16.60 -13.70 15.25
N THR A 101 -17.48 -12.74 14.99
CA THR A 101 -18.93 -12.84 15.21
C THR A 101 -19.59 -13.99 14.45
N GLU A 102 -20.67 -14.58 14.98
CA GLU A 102 -21.40 -15.69 14.34
C GLU A 102 -21.81 -15.43 12.88
N TRP A 103 -22.20 -14.19 12.58
CA TRP A 103 -22.59 -13.80 11.21
C TRP A 103 -21.43 -13.93 10.23
N TRP A 104 -20.19 -13.63 10.66
CA TRP A 104 -19.01 -13.76 9.83
C TRP A 104 -18.75 -15.22 9.48
N GLN A 105 -18.88 -16.11 10.47
CA GLN A 105 -18.69 -17.54 10.25
C GLN A 105 -19.71 -18.11 9.25
N ARG A 106 -20.96 -17.62 9.27
CA ARG A 106 -21.96 -17.96 8.25
C ARG A 106 -21.58 -17.40 6.87
N ALA A 107 -21.07 -16.18 6.82
CA ALA A 107 -20.75 -15.50 5.55
C ALA A 107 -19.60 -16.19 4.84
N VAL A 108 -18.57 -16.57 5.60
CA VAL A 108 -17.43 -17.33 5.10
C VAL A 108 -17.86 -18.69 4.55
N ARG A 109 -18.88 -19.33 5.14
CA ARG A 109 -19.45 -20.60 4.63
C ARG A 109 -20.28 -20.45 3.35
N GLY A 110 -20.54 -19.23 2.88
CA GLY A 110 -21.39 -18.98 1.73
C GLY A 110 -22.88 -19.08 2.03
N ASP A 111 -23.26 -19.05 3.32
CA ASP A 111 -24.68 -18.98 3.72
C ASP A 111 -25.22 -17.59 3.37
N SER A 112 -26.44 -17.51 2.79
CA SER A 112 -27.09 -16.23 2.50
C SER A 112 -27.42 -15.48 3.80
N ILE A 113 -26.79 -14.33 4.02
CA ILE A 113 -27.03 -13.49 5.20
C ILE A 113 -27.77 -12.24 4.76
N GLU A 114 -29.09 -12.36 4.66
CA GLU A 114 -29.97 -11.21 4.52
C GLU A 114 -31.00 -11.20 5.66
N PRO A 115 -31.17 -10.05 6.36
CA PRO A 115 -30.39 -8.81 6.23
C PRO A 115 -29.00 -8.90 6.90
N ARG A 116 -27.99 -8.23 6.32
CA ARG A 116 -26.67 -8.11 6.96
C ARG A 116 -26.80 -7.36 8.30
N PRO A 117 -26.24 -7.90 9.40
CA PRO A 117 -26.38 -7.28 10.71
C PRO A 117 -25.51 -6.02 10.87
N VAL A 118 -24.48 -5.86 10.03
CA VAL A 118 -23.47 -4.79 10.13
C VAL A 118 -23.41 -3.98 8.83
N PRO A 119 -23.38 -2.63 8.90
CA PRO A 119 -23.13 -1.78 7.75
C PRO A 119 -21.64 -1.85 7.35
N LEU A 120 -21.36 -2.34 6.14
CA LEU A 120 -20.01 -2.50 5.60
C LEU A 120 -19.87 -1.76 4.27
N TYR A 121 -18.64 -1.40 3.93
CA TYR A 121 -18.31 -0.85 2.61
C TYR A 121 -18.19 -1.95 1.57
N GLU A 122 -18.71 -1.74 0.36
CA GLU A 122 -18.52 -2.67 -0.76
C GLU A 122 -17.10 -2.56 -1.33
N ASN A 123 -16.54 -1.35 -1.31
CA ASN A 123 -15.19 -1.07 -1.77
C ASN A 123 -14.26 -0.64 -0.62
N VAL A 124 -13.20 -1.40 -0.40
CA VAL A 124 -12.26 -1.16 0.71
C VAL A 124 -11.03 -0.33 0.33
N THR A 125 -11.02 0.27 -0.86
CA THR A 125 -9.87 1.03 -1.36
C THR A 125 -9.62 2.30 -0.52
N GLY A 126 -8.48 2.35 0.17
CA GLY A 126 -8.14 3.44 1.08
C GLY A 126 -6.84 3.22 1.85
N TYR A 127 -6.64 4.08 2.85
CA TYR A 127 -5.52 3.99 3.78
C TYR A 127 -6.07 3.68 5.17
N VAL A 128 -5.44 2.72 5.85
CA VAL A 128 -5.75 2.41 7.24
C VAL A 128 -4.45 2.40 8.04
N GLN A 129 -4.51 2.90 9.25
CA GLN A 129 -3.35 3.04 10.13
C GLN A 129 -3.73 2.63 11.56
N GLY A 130 -2.75 2.17 12.32
CA GLY A 130 -2.94 1.82 13.71
C GLY A 130 -1.70 1.17 14.30
N ARG A 131 -1.85 0.63 15.50
CA ARG A 131 -0.77 -0.08 16.19
C ARG A 131 -0.83 -1.56 15.94
N TRP A 132 0.34 -2.18 15.84
CA TRP A 132 0.47 -3.63 15.81
C TRP A 132 1.17 -4.11 17.07
N ALA A 133 0.85 -5.34 17.47
CA ALA A 133 1.48 -6.04 18.59
C ALA A 133 1.81 -7.46 18.16
N ARG A 134 3.01 -7.91 18.54
CA ARG A 134 3.45 -9.29 18.37
C ARG A 134 2.67 -10.19 19.31
N GLN A 135 2.22 -11.31 18.80
CA GLN A 135 1.62 -12.37 19.59
C GLN A 135 2.61 -13.52 19.70
N ALA A 136 2.86 -13.98 20.94
CA ALA A 136 3.70 -15.13 21.19
C ALA A 136 3.08 -16.40 20.57
N LEU A 137 3.90 -17.21 19.91
CA LEU A 137 3.48 -18.53 19.46
C LEU A 137 3.32 -19.46 20.68
N PRO A 138 2.33 -20.36 20.66
CA PRO A 138 2.26 -21.44 21.64
C PRO A 138 3.57 -22.24 21.77
N ASP A 139 3.94 -22.59 23.01
CA ASP A 139 5.21 -23.27 23.35
C ASP A 139 5.48 -24.60 22.60
N HIS A 140 4.44 -25.22 22.05
CA HIS A 140 4.55 -26.48 21.31
C HIS A 140 5.00 -26.29 19.85
N ILE A 141 4.97 -25.06 19.33
CA ILE A 141 5.40 -24.76 17.96
C ILE A 141 6.88 -24.38 17.98
N LYS A 142 7.70 -25.14 17.27
CA LYS A 142 9.13 -24.86 17.16
C LYS A 142 9.36 -23.63 16.29
N ALA A 143 10.35 -22.83 16.66
CA ALA A 143 10.85 -21.79 15.77
C ALA A 143 11.32 -22.42 14.43
N PRO A 144 11.05 -21.76 13.30
CA PRO A 144 11.39 -22.30 11.98
C PRO A 144 12.89 -22.48 11.83
N GLY A 145 13.30 -23.68 11.39
CA GLY A 145 14.69 -24.04 11.12
C GLY A 145 14.98 -23.90 9.63
N LEU A 146 15.04 -22.66 9.13
CA LEU A 146 15.20 -22.41 7.69
C LEU A 146 16.52 -22.96 7.15
N ASN A 147 16.44 -23.82 6.13
CA ASN A 147 17.61 -24.29 5.40
C ASN A 147 18.10 -23.23 4.40
N LEU A 148 18.91 -22.27 4.89
CA LEU A 148 19.37 -21.10 4.14
C LEU A 148 20.06 -21.41 2.80
N THR A 149 20.71 -22.58 2.67
CA THR A 149 21.38 -22.98 1.43
C THR A 149 20.39 -23.41 0.34
N ALA A 150 19.19 -23.87 0.69
CA ALA A 150 18.14 -24.17 -0.28
C ALA A 150 17.49 -22.89 -0.86
N TYR A 151 17.64 -21.75 -0.18
CA TYR A 151 17.05 -20.47 -0.57
C TYR A 151 18.00 -19.53 -1.33
N ALA A 152 19.30 -19.82 -1.32
CA ALA A 152 20.30 -19.01 -1.98
C ALA A 152 20.47 -19.51 -3.42
N PRO A 153 20.22 -18.68 -4.46
CA PRO A 153 20.47 -19.10 -5.84
C PRO A 153 21.95 -19.48 -5.99
N GLU A 154 22.22 -20.61 -6.65
CA GLU A 154 23.59 -21.02 -6.95
C GLU A 154 24.24 -19.98 -7.85
N ASN A 155 25.30 -19.34 -7.36
CA ASN A 155 26.11 -18.45 -8.18
C ASN A 155 27.11 -19.32 -8.97
N PRO A 156 27.46 -18.99 -10.22
CA PRO A 156 28.54 -19.64 -10.97
C PRO A 156 29.89 -19.75 -10.25
N PHE A 157 30.07 -19.07 -9.11
CA PHE A 157 31.26 -19.11 -8.27
C PHE A 157 31.11 -19.89 -6.94
N GLY A 158 29.99 -20.60 -6.73
CA GLY A 158 29.70 -21.38 -5.52
C GLY A 158 28.47 -20.88 -4.74
N PRO A 159 28.10 -21.53 -3.61
CA PRO A 159 26.96 -21.12 -2.81
C PRO A 159 27.15 -19.71 -2.25
N VAL A 160 26.18 -18.83 -2.50
CA VAL A 160 26.18 -17.47 -1.97
C VAL A 160 26.09 -17.55 -0.45
N GLN A 161 27.03 -16.94 0.26
CA GLN A 161 26.91 -16.79 1.71
C GLN A 161 25.62 -16.00 1.98
N PRO A 162 24.68 -16.54 2.78
CA PRO A 162 23.46 -15.83 3.13
C PRO A 162 23.88 -14.51 3.79
N ARG A 163 23.62 -13.39 3.10
CA ARG A 163 23.81 -12.06 3.69
C ARG A 163 22.86 -11.92 4.86
N ASP A 164 23.26 -11.08 5.82
CA ASP A 164 22.44 -10.69 6.96
C ASP A 164 21.02 -10.35 6.48
N PHE A 165 20.03 -11.04 7.05
CA PHE A 165 18.63 -10.79 6.78
C PHE A 165 18.31 -9.34 7.20
N GLN A 166 18.09 -8.47 6.22
CA GLN A 166 17.59 -7.11 6.44
C GLN A 166 16.06 -7.14 6.40
N GLY A 167 15.41 -6.31 7.22
CA GLY A 167 13.96 -6.24 7.35
C GLY A 167 13.34 -7.28 8.28
N ASN A 168 14.03 -7.62 9.38
CA ASN A 168 13.41 -8.43 10.42
C ASN A 168 12.71 -7.51 11.41
N VAL A 169 11.39 -7.64 11.49
CA VAL A 169 10.61 -7.00 12.55
C VAL A 169 11.08 -7.61 13.87
N SER A 170 11.76 -6.83 14.71
CA SER A 170 12.41 -7.31 15.93
C SER A 170 11.65 -6.88 17.18
N GLY A 171 10.95 -5.75 17.11
CA GLY A 171 10.13 -5.22 18.20
C GLY A 171 8.88 -6.03 18.52
N ASP A 172 8.39 -5.83 19.74
CA ASP A 172 7.17 -6.44 20.25
C ASP A 172 5.90 -5.66 19.86
N ALA A 173 6.04 -4.38 19.52
CA ALA A 173 4.96 -3.52 19.08
C ALA A 173 5.49 -2.41 18.17
N GLY A 174 4.58 -1.74 17.46
CA GLY A 174 4.93 -0.58 16.65
C GLY A 174 3.71 -0.02 15.92
N ASP A 175 3.97 0.87 14.96
CA ASP A 175 2.93 1.46 14.12
C ASP A 175 2.89 0.76 12.75
N VAL A 176 1.69 0.69 12.15
CA VAL A 176 1.48 0.10 10.82
C VAL A 176 0.54 0.97 10.01
N GLN A 177 0.83 1.07 8.72
CA GLN A 177 0.02 1.74 7.72
C GLN A 177 -0.17 0.77 6.57
N ILE A 178 -1.41 0.66 6.13
CA ILE A 178 -1.79 -0.24 5.06
C ILE A 178 -2.53 0.55 4.01
N LYS A 179 -2.03 0.50 2.78
CA LYS A 179 -2.75 0.96 1.59
C LYS A 179 -3.47 -0.23 0.98
N LEU A 180 -4.80 -0.18 1.01
CA LEU A 180 -5.69 -1.18 0.42
C LEU A 180 -6.11 -0.71 -0.97
N THR A 181 -5.96 -1.56 -1.98
CA THR A 181 -6.42 -1.30 -3.35
C THR A 181 -7.22 -2.50 -3.83
N GLN A 182 -8.51 -2.31 -4.06
CA GLN A 182 -9.39 -3.34 -4.59
C GLN A 182 -9.57 -3.10 -6.09
N SER A 183 -9.34 -4.14 -6.90
CA SER A 183 -9.63 -4.07 -8.34
C SER A 183 -11.14 -4.04 -8.55
N ALA A 184 -11.60 -3.30 -9.58
CA ALA A 184 -13.02 -3.23 -9.91
C ALA A 184 -13.59 -4.65 -10.10
N LEU A 185 -14.80 -4.87 -9.55
CA LEU A 185 -15.48 -6.15 -9.39
C LEU A 185 -15.03 -7.19 -10.44
N ALA A 186 -14.17 -8.13 -10.01
CA ALA A 186 -13.65 -9.20 -10.86
C ALA A 186 -14.78 -10.01 -11.54
N GLY A 187 -15.98 -10.04 -10.95
CA GLY A 187 -17.14 -10.68 -11.54
C GLY A 187 -17.61 -10.06 -12.87
N VAL A 188 -17.44 -8.75 -13.09
CA VAL A 188 -17.87 -8.08 -14.34
C VAL A 188 -16.77 -8.11 -15.41
N THR A 189 -15.51 -8.06 -15.01
CA THR A 189 -14.36 -8.02 -15.93
C THR A 189 -13.79 -9.39 -16.26
N LEU A 190 -13.89 -10.38 -15.35
CA LEU A 190 -13.31 -11.72 -15.51
C LEU A 190 -14.37 -12.83 -15.62
N GLY A 191 -15.67 -12.47 -15.64
CA GLY A 191 -16.78 -13.41 -15.81
C GLY A 191 -16.83 -14.51 -14.73
N VAL A 192 -16.31 -14.23 -13.52
CA VAL A 192 -16.32 -15.17 -12.40
C VAL A 192 -17.64 -15.00 -11.64
N PRO A 193 -18.42 -16.08 -11.43
CA PRO A 193 -19.59 -16.03 -10.57
C PRO A 193 -19.14 -15.91 -9.11
N GLY A 194 -19.34 -14.75 -8.49
CA GLY A 194 -19.14 -14.60 -7.05
C GLY A 194 -18.78 -13.19 -6.58
N ASN A 195 -19.10 -12.91 -5.32
CA ASN A 195 -18.85 -11.66 -4.61
C ASN A 195 -17.39 -11.53 -4.12
N ILE A 196 -16.44 -11.88 -4.99
CA ILE A 196 -14.99 -11.88 -4.74
C ILE A 196 -14.27 -10.88 -5.65
N THR A 197 -13.23 -10.23 -5.12
CA THR A 197 -12.45 -9.22 -5.84
C THR A 197 -10.96 -9.38 -5.58
N GLU A 198 -10.11 -9.03 -6.55
CA GLU A 198 -8.66 -8.95 -6.32
C GLU A 198 -8.35 -7.82 -5.33
N MET A 199 -7.48 -8.11 -4.38
CA MET A 199 -7.02 -7.16 -3.38
C MET A 199 -5.50 -7.05 -3.43
N LYS A 200 -5.01 -5.82 -3.58
CA LYS A 200 -3.59 -5.47 -3.46
C LYS A 200 -3.40 -4.68 -2.19
N VAL A 201 -2.42 -5.07 -1.40
CA VAL A 201 -2.16 -4.50 -0.09
C VAL A 201 -0.69 -4.11 -0.02
N LYS A 202 -0.43 -2.84 0.29
CA LYS A 202 0.92 -2.37 0.61
C LYS A 202 0.98 -2.03 2.09
N ILE A 203 1.80 -2.76 2.83
CA ILE A 203 2.03 -2.54 4.26
C ILE A 203 3.32 -1.73 4.41
N THR A 204 3.32 -0.78 5.34
CA THR A 204 4.50 -0.13 5.86
C THR A 204 4.49 -0.34 7.37
N LEU A 205 5.52 -1.02 7.87
CA LEU A 205 5.71 -1.29 9.28
C LEU A 205 6.75 -0.34 9.86
N TRP A 206 6.45 0.21 11.03
CA TRP A 206 7.38 0.99 11.83
C TRP A 206 7.71 0.17 13.07
N ASP A 207 9.00 -0.19 13.23
CA ASP A 207 9.57 -0.71 14.47
C ASP A 207 10.19 0.46 15.26
N ASP A 208 10.17 0.39 16.59
CA ASP A 208 10.73 1.40 17.50
C ASP A 208 12.24 1.63 17.25
N ALA A 209 12.91 0.70 16.56
CA ALA A 209 14.32 0.68 16.24
C ALA A 209 14.72 1.36 14.90
N THR A 210 13.81 2.10 14.23
CA THR A 210 14.08 3.05 13.11
C THR A 210 14.16 2.54 11.66
N GLU A 211 13.82 1.28 11.37
CA GLU A 211 13.71 0.81 9.98
C GLU A 211 12.23 0.65 9.56
N HIS A 212 11.90 1.04 8.32
CA HIS A 212 10.55 0.90 7.77
C HIS A 212 10.54 -0.17 6.69
N ASP A 213 9.91 -1.30 6.98
CA ASP A 213 9.74 -2.36 6.00
C ASP A 213 8.47 -2.13 5.17
N GLN A 214 8.64 -2.13 3.85
CA GLN A 214 7.53 -2.05 2.91
C GLN A 214 7.29 -3.41 2.27
N ILE A 215 6.12 -3.99 2.54
CA ILE A 215 5.73 -5.29 2.04
C ILE A 215 4.56 -5.12 1.08
N GLN A 216 4.65 -5.74 -0.10
CA GLN A 216 3.56 -5.77 -1.08
C GLN A 216 2.94 -7.16 -1.13
N LEU A 217 1.62 -7.20 -0.99
CA LEU A 217 0.83 -8.41 -0.87
C LEU A 217 -0.28 -8.40 -1.91
N ARG A 218 -0.66 -9.58 -2.38
CA ARG A 218 -1.82 -9.78 -3.24
C ARG A 218 -2.67 -10.94 -2.79
N GLY A 219 -3.95 -10.87 -3.10
CA GLY A 219 -4.87 -11.95 -2.86
C GLY A 219 -6.28 -11.56 -3.23
N VAL A 220 -7.24 -12.03 -2.42
CA VAL A 220 -8.67 -11.85 -2.67
C VAL A 220 -9.38 -11.24 -1.47
N TYR A 221 -10.44 -10.49 -1.77
CA TYR A 221 -11.37 -9.93 -0.81
C TYR A 221 -12.79 -10.42 -1.11
N PHE A 222 -13.41 -11.04 -0.12
CA PHE A 222 -14.78 -11.52 -0.11
C PHE A 222 -15.70 -10.41 0.43
N THR A 223 -16.48 -9.80 -0.47
CA THR A 223 -17.32 -8.64 -0.14
C THR A 223 -18.52 -8.99 0.75
N GLU A 224 -19.00 -10.23 0.72
CA GLU A 224 -20.08 -10.71 1.60
C GLU A 224 -19.61 -10.93 3.03
N ALA A 225 -18.45 -11.57 3.19
CA ALA A 225 -17.86 -11.87 4.49
C ALA A 225 -17.01 -10.73 5.06
N ALA A 226 -16.79 -9.65 4.29
CA ALA A 226 -15.91 -8.55 4.66
C ALA A 226 -14.49 -9.04 5.04
N PHE A 227 -14.00 -10.06 4.32
CA PHE A 227 -12.79 -10.80 4.67
C PHE A 227 -11.83 -10.80 3.48
N GLY A 228 -10.57 -10.45 3.73
CA GLY A 228 -9.49 -10.51 2.77
C GLY A 228 -8.38 -11.43 3.26
N LEU A 229 -7.86 -12.24 2.36
CA LEU A 229 -6.63 -12.99 2.57
C LEU A 229 -5.66 -12.62 1.45
N VAL A 230 -4.48 -12.15 1.82
CA VAL A 230 -3.42 -11.72 0.90
C VAL A 230 -2.08 -12.28 1.34
N SER A 231 -1.18 -12.55 0.40
CA SER A 231 0.14 -13.12 0.65
C SER A 231 1.21 -12.43 -0.19
N THR A 232 2.47 -12.47 0.27
CA THR A 232 3.62 -12.19 -0.58
C THR A 232 3.81 -13.32 -1.57
N THR A 233 4.39 -13.04 -2.73
CA THR A 233 4.89 -14.05 -3.66
C THR A 233 6.37 -13.76 -3.87
N SER A 234 7.22 -14.75 -3.64
CA SER A 234 8.67 -14.66 -3.74
C SER A 234 9.23 -16.00 -4.22
N ASP A 235 10.51 -16.05 -4.57
CA ASP A 235 11.19 -17.30 -4.93
C ASP A 235 11.14 -18.36 -3.81
N LYS A 236 10.92 -17.91 -2.56
CA LYS A 236 10.79 -18.79 -1.40
C LYS A 236 9.39 -19.39 -1.23
N PHE A 237 8.37 -18.64 -1.66
CA PHE A 237 6.97 -18.97 -1.42
C PHE A 237 6.08 -18.59 -2.61
N ALA A 238 5.44 -19.59 -3.22
CA ALA A 238 4.43 -19.43 -4.27
C ALA A 238 3.09 -18.91 -3.70
N GLY A 239 3.12 -17.76 -3.03
CA GLY A 239 2.01 -17.30 -2.21
C GLY A 239 0.69 -17.13 -2.95
N ILE A 240 0.67 -16.61 -4.18
CA ILE A 240 -0.58 -16.43 -4.94
C ILE A 240 -1.27 -17.77 -5.28
N PHE A 241 -0.48 -18.83 -5.50
CA PHE A 241 -0.97 -20.18 -5.80
C PHE A 241 -1.24 -21.00 -4.52
N ALA A 242 -0.50 -20.71 -3.45
CA ALA A 242 -0.68 -21.28 -2.12
C ALA A 242 -1.92 -20.74 -1.39
N LEU A 243 -2.29 -19.49 -1.65
CA LEU A 243 -3.31 -18.75 -0.90
C LEU A 243 -4.69 -19.44 -0.85
N PRO A 244 -5.20 -20.06 -1.94
CA PRO A 244 -6.43 -20.86 -1.87
C PRO A 244 -6.37 -21.94 -0.79
N HIS A 245 -5.25 -22.65 -0.63
CA HIS A 245 -5.12 -23.72 0.37
C HIS A 245 -5.16 -23.23 1.82
N LEU A 246 -4.89 -21.94 2.03
CA LEU A 246 -4.98 -21.28 3.33
C LEU A 246 -6.43 -20.86 3.66
N MET A 247 -7.36 -21.01 2.73
CA MET A 247 -8.75 -20.61 2.94
C MET A 247 -9.44 -21.41 4.08
N PRO A 248 -10.42 -20.82 4.77
CA PRO A 248 -11.09 -21.45 5.90
C PRO A 248 -12.00 -22.61 5.52
N ASN A 249 -12.50 -22.67 4.28
CA ASN A 249 -13.39 -23.74 3.81
C ASN A 249 -13.29 -23.98 2.29
N ASP A 250 -14.00 -25.00 1.83
CA ASP A 250 -14.12 -25.41 0.43
C ASP A 250 -14.78 -24.34 -0.45
N TYR A 251 -15.80 -23.65 0.05
CA TYR A 251 -16.47 -22.57 -0.68
C TYR A 251 -15.50 -21.43 -1.05
N THR A 252 -14.77 -20.89 -0.07
CA THR A 252 -13.77 -19.84 -0.26
C THR A 252 -12.54 -20.33 -1.04
N PHE A 253 -12.16 -21.59 -0.88
CA PHE A 253 -11.15 -22.25 -1.72
C PHE A 253 -11.54 -22.19 -3.19
N ASN A 254 -12.70 -22.71 -3.57
CA ASN A 254 -13.15 -22.79 -4.96
C ASN A 254 -13.25 -21.40 -5.60
N LEU A 255 -13.80 -20.42 -4.88
CA LEU A 255 -13.90 -19.04 -5.36
C LEU A 255 -12.53 -18.38 -5.58
N SER A 256 -11.61 -18.57 -4.65
CA SER A 256 -10.26 -17.99 -4.75
C SER A 256 -9.43 -18.66 -5.84
N ALA A 257 -9.49 -19.99 -5.94
CA ALA A 257 -8.82 -20.77 -6.97
C ALA A 257 -9.31 -20.42 -8.38
N ALA A 258 -10.60 -20.09 -8.56
CA ALA A 258 -11.15 -19.64 -9.83
C ALA A 258 -10.74 -18.19 -10.20
N THR A 259 -10.48 -17.34 -9.21
CA THR A 259 -10.26 -15.90 -9.40
C THR A 259 -8.78 -15.55 -9.55
N LEU A 260 -7.92 -16.06 -8.66
CA LEU A 260 -6.51 -15.67 -8.56
C LEU A 260 -5.70 -15.90 -9.84
N PRO A 261 -5.81 -17.05 -10.54
CA PRO A 261 -5.07 -17.27 -11.79
C PRO A 261 -5.43 -16.25 -12.88
N ARG A 262 -6.65 -15.72 -12.88
CA ARG A 262 -7.11 -14.70 -13.84
C ARG A 262 -6.64 -13.29 -13.48
N CYS A 263 -6.24 -13.06 -12.24
CA CYS A 263 -5.69 -11.78 -11.78
C CYS A 263 -4.20 -11.63 -12.12
N ILE A 264 -3.55 -12.70 -12.56
CA ILE A 264 -2.16 -12.67 -13.00
C ILE A 264 -2.11 -12.00 -14.38
N PRO A 265 -1.35 -10.91 -14.55
CA PRO A 265 -1.17 -10.31 -15.86
C PRO A 265 -0.46 -11.31 -16.76
N GLY A 266 -1.01 -11.62 -17.94
CA GLY A 266 -0.39 -12.48 -18.96
C GLY A 266 0.86 -11.87 -19.62
N ALA A 267 1.59 -11.01 -18.92
CA ALA A 267 2.83 -10.43 -19.39
C ALA A 267 3.94 -11.50 -19.38
N PRO A 268 4.93 -11.43 -20.29
CA PRO A 268 6.06 -12.35 -20.35
C PRO A 268 7.07 -12.15 -19.20
N VAL A 269 6.66 -11.52 -18.11
CA VAL A 269 7.51 -11.14 -16.98
C VAL A 269 6.99 -11.88 -15.74
N PRO A 270 7.80 -12.77 -15.12
CA PRO A 270 7.37 -13.56 -13.98
C PRO A 270 7.03 -12.64 -12.80
N LEU A 271 6.01 -13.03 -12.01
CA LEU A 271 5.60 -12.35 -10.79
C LEU A 271 6.79 -12.15 -9.86
N THR A 272 7.72 -13.09 -9.74
CA THR A 272 8.89 -12.90 -8.87
C THR A 272 9.72 -11.68 -9.29
N THR A 273 9.95 -11.50 -10.60
CA THR A 273 10.70 -10.34 -11.13
C THR A 273 9.96 -9.01 -11.07
N ILE A 274 8.62 -8.99 -11.14
CA ILE A 274 7.85 -7.75 -10.98
C ILE A 274 7.90 -7.28 -9.52
N PHE A 275 7.94 -8.21 -8.55
CA PHE A 275 7.72 -7.89 -7.14
C PHE A 275 9.02 -7.69 -6.36
N GLU A 276 10.11 -8.39 -6.71
CA GLU A 276 11.45 -8.09 -6.17
C GLU A 276 11.99 -6.71 -6.56
N THR A 277 11.47 -6.11 -7.65
CA THR A 277 11.88 -4.76 -8.04
C THR A 277 11.37 -3.65 -7.11
N LEU A 278 10.50 -3.98 -6.14
CA LEU A 278 9.74 -3.02 -5.33
C LEU A 278 9.69 -3.31 -3.82
N SER A 279 10.37 -4.34 -3.31
CA SER A 279 10.49 -4.62 -1.88
C SER A 279 11.85 -5.22 -1.52
N SER A 280 12.49 -4.68 -0.48
CA SER A 280 13.43 -5.46 0.33
C SER A 280 12.67 -6.55 1.09
N ALA A 281 13.37 -7.64 1.40
CA ALA A 281 12.94 -8.76 2.24
C ALA A 281 12.08 -9.85 1.56
N LEU A 282 12.76 -10.78 0.88
CA LEU A 282 13.00 -12.19 1.24
C LEU A 282 12.09 -12.92 2.29
N ASN A 283 10.94 -12.40 2.69
CA ASN A 283 10.09 -12.97 3.74
C ASN A 283 8.74 -13.44 3.15
N ALA A 284 8.43 -14.73 3.28
CA ALA A 284 7.06 -15.19 3.05
C ALA A 284 6.18 -14.67 4.20
N SER A 285 5.13 -13.92 3.87
CA SER A 285 4.16 -13.46 4.85
C SER A 285 2.75 -13.57 4.29
N SER A 286 1.88 -14.17 5.08
CA SER A 286 0.44 -14.28 4.83
C SER A 286 -0.29 -13.31 5.76
N LEU A 287 -1.17 -12.48 5.21
CA LEU A 287 -1.93 -11.47 5.92
C LEU A 287 -3.41 -11.73 5.75
N SER A 288 -4.10 -11.89 6.87
CA SER A 288 -5.56 -11.87 6.94
C SER A 288 -6.03 -10.49 7.40
N LEU A 289 -6.99 -9.94 6.67
CA LEU A 289 -7.66 -8.67 6.97
C LEU A 289 -9.16 -8.93 7.09
N GLN A 290 -9.75 -8.51 8.19
CA GLN A 290 -11.18 -8.57 8.40
C GLN A 290 -11.71 -7.15 8.59
N GLN A 291 -12.64 -6.73 7.72
CA GLN A 291 -13.32 -5.46 7.88
C GLN A 291 -14.29 -5.55 9.06
N GLU A 292 -14.20 -4.58 9.95
CA GLU A 292 -15.11 -4.41 11.07
C GLU A 292 -16.05 -3.23 10.81
N GLU A 293 -17.04 -3.02 11.69
CA GLU A 293 -17.96 -1.89 11.55
C GLU A 293 -17.18 -0.58 11.45
N PRO A 294 -17.51 0.31 10.49
CA PRO A 294 -16.88 1.62 10.36
C PRO A 294 -16.92 2.41 11.67
N VAL A 295 -15.88 3.19 11.94
CA VAL A 295 -15.85 4.05 13.12
C VAL A 295 -16.83 5.19 12.91
N CYS A 296 -17.89 5.18 13.71
CA CYS A 296 -18.95 6.17 13.64
C CYS A 296 -18.85 7.15 14.82
N PRO A 297 -19.11 8.45 14.61
CA PRO A 297 -19.36 9.34 15.74
C PRO A 297 -20.60 8.85 16.51
N PRO A 298 -20.64 9.01 17.85
CA PRO A 298 -21.60 8.35 18.75
C PRO A 298 -23.08 8.65 18.47
N ALA A 299 -23.39 9.65 17.64
CA ALA A 299 -24.74 10.08 17.32
C ALA A 299 -25.35 9.44 16.05
N GLN A 300 -24.59 8.70 15.24
CA GLN A 300 -25.04 8.30 13.90
C GLN A 300 -24.83 6.82 13.61
N LYS A 301 -25.92 6.09 13.39
CA LYS A 301 -25.92 4.72 12.86
C LYS A 301 -26.18 4.76 11.36
N TYR A 302 -25.29 4.15 10.58
CA TYR A 302 -25.43 4.06 9.13
C TYR A 302 -26.07 2.72 8.74
N SER A 303 -26.90 2.74 7.70
CA SER A 303 -27.42 1.52 7.07
C SER A 303 -26.53 1.08 5.91
N THR A 304 -26.59 -0.19 5.53
CA THR A 304 -25.88 -0.73 4.35
C THR A 304 -26.25 0.03 3.07
N ALA A 305 -27.54 0.28 2.86
CA ALA A 305 -28.03 1.05 1.71
C ALA A 305 -27.50 2.50 1.69
N PHE A 306 -27.35 3.11 2.87
CA PHE A 306 -26.76 4.45 2.98
C PHE A 306 -25.26 4.43 2.66
N LEU A 307 -24.51 3.44 3.14
CA LEU A 307 -23.09 3.30 2.78
C LEU A 307 -22.90 3.08 1.28
N ALA A 308 -23.74 2.28 0.64
CA ALA A 308 -23.70 2.07 -0.81
C ALA A 308 -23.99 3.38 -1.59
N LEU A 309 -24.95 4.18 -1.12
CA LEU A 309 -25.21 5.52 -1.68
C LEU A 309 -23.99 6.43 -1.52
N LEU A 310 -23.38 6.43 -0.33
CA LEU A 310 -22.19 7.21 -0.03
C LEU A 310 -21.01 6.81 -0.94
N GLU A 311 -20.79 5.51 -1.14
CA GLU A 311 -19.75 5.01 -2.04
C GLU A 311 -20.00 5.41 -3.50
N ARG A 312 -21.26 5.37 -3.94
CA ARG A 312 -21.64 5.82 -5.27
C ARG A 312 -21.36 7.31 -5.46
N GLU A 313 -21.69 8.15 -4.47
CA GLU A 313 -21.42 9.59 -4.50
C GLU A 313 -19.92 9.89 -4.48
N LEU A 314 -19.13 9.16 -3.69
CA LEU A 314 -17.67 9.33 -3.67
C LEU A 314 -17.02 8.94 -5.01
N LYS A 315 -17.59 7.97 -5.72
CA LYS A 315 -17.09 7.54 -7.04
C LYS A 315 -17.55 8.47 -8.16
N PHE A 316 -18.78 8.95 -8.08
CA PHE A 316 -19.41 9.82 -9.05
C PHE A 316 -20.02 11.03 -8.33
N PRO A 317 -19.24 12.10 -8.10
CA PRO A 317 -19.70 13.24 -7.32
C PRO A 317 -20.85 13.94 -8.05
N THR A 318 -22.05 13.92 -7.46
CA THR A 318 -23.23 14.67 -7.92
C THR A 318 -23.41 16.00 -7.18
N GLY A 319 -22.67 16.19 -6.08
CA GLY A 319 -22.75 17.39 -5.24
C GLY A 319 -23.81 17.28 -4.14
N ALA A 320 -24.24 16.06 -3.80
CA ALA A 320 -25.21 15.85 -2.75
C ALA A 320 -24.64 16.24 -1.37
N PHE A 321 -25.46 16.87 -0.53
CA PHE A 321 -25.10 17.15 0.87
C PHE A 321 -25.12 15.84 1.67
N LEU A 322 -23.94 15.27 1.91
CA LEU A 322 -23.77 14.06 2.72
C LEU A 322 -23.11 14.39 4.07
N PRO A 323 -23.42 13.62 5.13
CA PRO A 323 -22.66 13.65 6.38
C PRO A 323 -21.19 13.26 6.13
N PRO A 324 -20.29 13.58 7.08
CA PRO A 324 -18.89 13.20 6.97
C PRO A 324 -18.76 11.67 6.81
N VAL A 325 -17.92 11.27 5.84
CA VAL A 325 -17.69 9.87 5.52
C VAL A 325 -17.06 9.14 6.72
N PRO A 326 -17.66 8.06 7.24
CA PRO A 326 -17.09 7.33 8.37
C PRO A 326 -15.81 6.60 7.96
N GLU A 327 -14.86 6.52 8.88
CA GLU A 327 -13.58 5.85 8.62
C GLU A 327 -13.76 4.33 8.58
N MET A 328 -13.01 3.68 7.70
CA MET A 328 -12.99 2.22 7.61
C MET A 328 -12.24 1.65 8.81
N ARG A 329 -12.69 0.49 9.31
CA ARG A 329 -12.02 -0.23 10.40
C ARG A 329 -11.66 -1.64 9.96
N PHE A 330 -10.43 -2.06 10.24
CA PHE A 330 -9.94 -3.39 9.92
C PHE A 330 -9.20 -4.01 11.09
N ARG A 331 -9.54 -5.26 11.39
CA ARG A 331 -8.73 -6.16 12.19
C ARG A 331 -7.72 -6.85 11.29
N MET A 332 -6.44 -6.77 11.67
CA MET A 332 -5.34 -7.38 10.94
C MET A 332 -4.74 -8.52 11.74
N THR A 333 -4.44 -9.62 11.06
CA THR A 333 -3.60 -10.71 11.59
C THR A 333 -2.63 -11.14 10.49
N ALA A 334 -1.35 -10.82 10.67
CA ALA A 334 -0.26 -11.19 9.79
C ALA A 334 0.52 -12.36 10.40
N PHE A 335 0.97 -13.27 9.56
CA PHE A 335 1.78 -14.41 9.94
C PHE A 335 2.94 -14.56 8.96
N SER A 336 4.15 -14.72 9.51
CA SER A 336 5.35 -15.06 8.76
C SER A 336 5.74 -16.50 9.08
N PRO A 337 5.55 -17.48 8.17
CA PRO A 337 6.04 -18.85 8.36
C PRO A 337 7.57 -18.93 8.42
N ASP A 338 8.27 -17.96 7.83
CA ASP A 338 9.74 -17.89 7.78
C ASP A 338 10.34 -17.53 9.13
N CYS A 339 9.74 -16.54 9.78
CA CYS A 339 10.22 -16.03 11.06
C CYS A 339 9.51 -16.68 12.25
N GLY A 340 8.37 -17.33 12.02
CA GLY A 340 7.59 -18.00 13.05
C GLY A 340 7.02 -17.03 14.07
N TYR A 341 6.57 -15.84 13.65
CA TYR A 341 5.88 -14.89 14.51
C TYR A 341 4.53 -14.48 13.92
N ILE A 342 3.62 -14.06 14.81
CA ILE A 342 2.30 -13.55 14.46
C ILE A 342 2.23 -12.09 14.90
N ILE A 343 1.73 -11.23 14.01
CA ILE A 343 1.48 -9.82 14.28
C ILE A 343 -0.02 -9.58 14.20
N THR A 344 -0.59 -8.93 15.22
CA THR A 344 -2.01 -8.58 15.25
C THR A 344 -2.18 -7.07 15.41
N SER A 345 -3.24 -6.51 14.83
CA SER A 345 -3.63 -5.13 15.13
C SER A 345 -4.04 -5.02 16.61
N ALA A 346 -3.57 -3.98 17.30
CA ALA A 346 -3.98 -3.70 18.66
C ALA A 346 -5.45 -3.25 18.70
N GLY A 347 -6.30 -3.99 19.42
CA GLY A 347 -7.71 -3.69 19.61
C GLY A 347 -8.47 -4.82 20.33
N PRO A 348 -9.78 -4.67 20.56
CA PRO A 348 -10.58 -5.68 21.23
C PRO A 348 -10.59 -7.03 20.47
N PRO A 349 -10.49 -8.19 21.13
CA PRO A 349 -10.61 -8.42 22.57
C PRO A 349 -9.30 -8.31 23.37
N THR A 350 -8.14 -8.19 22.73
CA THR A 350 -6.84 -8.23 23.43
C THR A 350 -6.52 -6.92 24.13
N HIS A 351 -6.92 -5.79 23.55
CA HIS A 351 -6.74 -4.46 24.09
C HIS A 351 -8.09 -3.76 24.26
N SER A 352 -8.25 -2.97 25.32
CA SER A 352 -9.48 -2.21 25.51
C SER A 352 -9.66 -1.15 24.41
N PRO A 353 -10.91 -0.81 24.02
CA PRO A 353 -11.17 0.18 22.98
C PRO A 353 -10.74 1.61 23.37
N ALA A 354 -10.40 1.84 24.64
CA ALA A 354 -9.84 3.12 25.08
C ALA A 354 -8.35 3.27 24.70
N VAL A 355 -7.64 2.16 24.49
CA VAL A 355 -6.19 2.15 24.20
C VAL A 355 -5.93 2.04 22.70
N ALA A 356 -6.62 1.12 22.03
CA ALA A 356 -6.48 0.93 20.59
C ALA A 356 -7.78 0.37 19.99
N ASN A 357 -8.14 0.82 18.79
CA ASN A 357 -9.38 0.47 18.09
C ASN A 357 -9.12 -0.16 16.72
N HIS A 358 -8.20 -1.13 16.68
CA HIS A 358 -7.72 -1.74 15.44
C HIS A 358 -7.22 -0.71 14.41
N LEU A 359 -7.10 -1.10 13.14
CA LEU A 359 -6.64 -0.21 12.08
C LEU A 359 -7.80 0.63 11.59
N THR A 360 -7.61 1.95 11.53
CA THR A 360 -8.65 2.89 11.12
C THR A 360 -8.13 3.85 10.06
N GLY A 361 -8.99 4.28 9.14
CA GLY A 361 -8.60 5.36 8.23
C GLY A 361 -9.56 5.64 7.08
N PRO A 362 -9.26 6.68 6.29
CA PRO A 362 -10.15 7.18 5.26
C PRO A 362 -10.05 6.38 3.95
N LYS A 363 -11.14 6.40 3.18
CA LYS A 363 -11.15 5.93 1.79
C LYS A 363 -10.26 6.81 0.91
N MET A 364 -9.65 6.22 -0.13
CA MET A 364 -8.81 6.92 -1.11
C MET A 364 -9.45 8.22 -1.65
N PRO A 365 -10.71 8.21 -2.14
CA PRO A 365 -11.33 9.42 -2.70
C PRO A 365 -11.48 10.55 -1.67
N VAL A 366 -11.71 10.23 -0.40
CA VAL A 366 -11.83 11.24 0.67
C VAL A 366 -10.49 11.95 0.86
N GLN A 367 -9.40 11.19 0.91
CA GLN A 367 -8.05 11.74 1.04
C GLN A 367 -7.65 12.57 -0.19
N SER A 368 -7.99 12.09 -1.39
CA SER A 368 -7.75 12.83 -2.63
C SER A 368 -8.53 14.15 -2.66
N ASN A 369 -9.79 14.15 -2.23
CA ASN A 369 -10.61 15.36 -2.19
C ASN A 369 -10.09 16.40 -1.19
N ARG A 370 -9.58 15.97 -0.04
CA ARG A 370 -8.87 16.86 0.90
C ARG A 370 -7.66 17.53 0.24
N GLY A 371 -6.86 16.76 -0.50
CA GLY A 371 -5.73 17.29 -1.28
C GLY A 371 -6.16 18.29 -2.35
N LEU A 372 -7.24 18.00 -3.09
CA LEU A 372 -7.81 18.89 -4.09
C LEU A 372 -8.22 20.23 -3.48
N HIS A 373 -8.95 20.22 -2.37
CA HIS A 373 -9.35 21.44 -1.68
C HIS A 373 -8.15 22.27 -1.19
N ALA A 374 -7.09 21.61 -0.70
CA ALA A 374 -5.87 22.30 -0.29
C ALA A 374 -5.16 22.98 -1.48
N VAL A 375 -5.06 22.28 -2.62
CA VAL A 375 -4.47 22.84 -3.85
C VAL A 375 -5.31 24.03 -4.37
N LEU A 376 -6.64 23.90 -4.41
CA LEU A 376 -7.54 24.96 -4.84
C LEU A 376 -7.43 26.21 -3.95
N LEU A 377 -7.40 26.02 -2.63
CA LEU A 377 -7.21 27.12 -1.68
C LEU A 377 -5.88 27.82 -1.93
N TYR A 378 -4.81 27.04 -2.14
CA TYR A 378 -3.49 27.59 -2.44
C TYR A 378 -3.46 28.34 -3.78
N THR A 379 -4.10 27.83 -4.83
CA THR A 379 -4.26 28.54 -6.11
C THR A 379 -5.00 29.86 -5.92
N GLY A 380 -6.03 29.90 -5.07
CA GLY A 380 -6.72 31.14 -4.70
C GLY A 380 -5.80 32.16 -4.02
N ILE A 381 -4.92 31.71 -3.13
CA ILE A 381 -3.91 32.56 -2.48
C ILE A 381 -2.92 33.11 -3.51
N LEU A 382 -2.41 32.28 -4.44
CA LEU A 382 -1.53 32.75 -5.52
C LEU A 382 -2.24 33.76 -6.42
N GLY A 383 -3.50 33.53 -6.76
CA GLY A 383 -4.31 34.49 -7.53
C GLY A 383 -4.44 35.83 -6.81
N LEU A 384 -4.69 35.81 -5.49
CA LEU A 384 -4.73 37.02 -4.66
C LEU A 384 -3.36 37.72 -4.64
N GLN A 385 -2.26 36.98 -4.51
CA GLN A 385 -0.90 37.52 -4.56
C GLN A 385 -0.62 38.23 -5.88
N VAL A 386 -0.99 37.63 -7.02
CA VAL A 386 -0.83 38.24 -8.35
C VAL A 386 -1.65 39.52 -8.47
N LEU A 387 -2.90 39.54 -7.96
CA LEU A 387 -3.72 40.75 -7.97
C LEU A 387 -3.13 41.88 -7.12
N LEU A 388 -2.60 41.56 -5.94
CA LEU A 388 -1.94 42.52 -5.07
C LEU A 388 -0.64 43.05 -5.70
N LEU A 389 0.14 42.18 -6.35
CA LEU A 389 1.36 42.57 -7.06
C LEU A 389 1.03 43.49 -8.24
N LEU A 390 0.02 43.17 -9.04
CA LEU A 390 -0.46 44.03 -10.13
C LEU A 390 -0.90 45.40 -9.63
N ARG A 391 -1.62 45.43 -8.51
CA ARG A 391 -2.01 46.69 -7.86
C ARG A 391 -0.78 47.48 -7.41
N GLN A 392 0.20 46.83 -6.80
CA GLN A 392 1.45 47.46 -6.40
C GLN A 392 2.23 48.01 -7.60
N MET A 393 2.31 47.28 -8.70
CA MET A 393 2.94 47.74 -9.95
C MET A 393 2.23 48.98 -10.50
N ARG A 394 0.89 49.02 -10.44
CA ARG A 394 0.09 50.16 -10.91
C ARG A 394 0.28 51.40 -10.03
N GLU A 395 0.34 51.23 -8.70
CA GLU A 395 0.56 52.34 -7.76
C GLU A 395 2.02 52.84 -7.80
N ALA A 396 2.98 51.97 -8.14
CA ALA A 396 4.41 52.29 -8.26
C ALA A 396 4.81 52.79 -9.67
N SER A 397 3.92 53.51 -10.36
CA SER A 397 4.15 53.95 -11.74
C SER A 397 5.15 55.10 -11.87
N THR A 398 5.45 55.84 -10.78
CA THR A 398 6.40 56.96 -10.80
C THR A 398 7.80 56.55 -10.30
N PRO A 399 8.89 57.07 -10.90
CA PRO A 399 10.26 56.70 -10.50
C PRO A 399 10.57 56.95 -9.02
N SER A 400 10.02 58.03 -8.46
CA SER A 400 10.21 58.42 -7.05
C SER A 400 9.52 57.48 -6.06
N THR A 401 8.41 56.84 -6.45
CA THR A 401 7.75 55.79 -5.66
C THR A 401 8.44 54.44 -5.80
N ARG A 402 8.96 54.15 -7.01
CA ARG A 402 9.61 52.88 -7.32
C ARG A 402 10.93 52.68 -6.57
N SER A 403 11.72 53.75 -6.41
CA SER A 403 12.98 53.71 -5.67
C SER A 403 12.84 53.44 -4.16
N ARG A 404 11.62 53.50 -3.61
CA ARG A 404 11.34 53.17 -2.20
C ARG A 404 11.06 51.68 -1.98
N ILE A 405 10.90 50.91 -3.04
CA ILE A 405 10.57 49.48 -2.98
C ILE A 405 11.87 48.68 -2.92
N SER A 406 11.95 47.75 -1.97
CA SER A 406 13.13 46.91 -1.83
C SER A 406 13.21 45.85 -2.92
N PHE A 407 14.26 45.91 -3.73
CA PHE A 407 14.56 44.90 -4.76
C PHE A 407 14.56 43.47 -4.19
N TYR A 408 15.18 43.27 -3.02
CA TYR A 408 15.32 41.95 -2.40
C TYR A 408 13.98 41.33 -2.02
N THR A 409 12.99 42.14 -1.63
CA THR A 409 11.66 41.63 -1.26
C THR A 409 10.90 41.07 -2.47
N ILE A 410 10.94 41.79 -3.59
CA ILE A 410 10.34 41.33 -4.85
C ILE A 410 11.11 40.14 -5.43
N ALA A 411 12.44 40.14 -5.30
CA ALA A 411 13.28 39.03 -5.74
C ALA A 411 12.99 37.76 -4.93
N GLY A 412 12.85 37.88 -3.60
CA GLY A 412 12.45 36.78 -2.74
C GLY A 412 11.07 36.21 -3.09
N MET A 413 10.10 37.08 -3.36
CA MET A 413 8.76 36.67 -3.80
C MET A 413 8.80 35.92 -5.13
N ALA A 414 9.49 36.46 -6.14
CA ALA A 414 9.62 35.81 -7.46
C ALA A 414 10.33 34.45 -7.39
N LEU A 415 11.37 34.34 -6.56
CA LEU A 415 12.05 33.06 -6.31
C LEU A 415 11.13 32.04 -5.61
N GLY A 416 10.31 32.50 -4.65
CA GLY A 416 9.29 31.68 -4.00
C GLY A 416 8.28 31.12 -4.99
N ASP A 417 7.73 31.98 -5.85
CA ASP A 417 6.78 31.57 -6.90
C ASP A 417 7.41 30.57 -7.89
N GLY A 418 8.69 30.75 -8.21
CA GLY A 418 9.47 29.80 -9.01
C GLY A 418 9.66 28.44 -8.33
N PHE A 419 9.99 28.42 -7.03
CA PHE A 419 10.14 27.18 -6.27
C PHE A 419 8.83 26.40 -6.16
N VAL A 420 7.72 27.10 -5.92
CA VAL A 420 6.37 26.54 -5.88
C VAL A 420 6.01 25.91 -7.23
N THR A 421 6.29 26.62 -8.32
CA THR A 421 6.07 26.13 -9.69
C THR A 421 6.79 24.80 -9.91
N LEU A 422 8.10 24.75 -9.61
CA LEU A 422 8.90 23.55 -9.78
C LEU A 422 8.36 22.40 -8.91
N SER A 423 8.04 22.68 -7.64
CA SER A 423 7.52 21.68 -6.70
C SER A 423 6.18 21.10 -7.14
N PHE A 424 5.27 21.92 -7.66
CA PHE A 424 3.97 21.43 -8.12
C PHE A 424 4.05 20.70 -9.45
N CYS A 425 4.94 21.09 -10.35
CA CYS A 425 5.19 20.34 -11.58
C CYS A 425 5.79 18.95 -11.27
N THR A 426 6.74 18.85 -10.34
CA THR A 426 7.33 17.55 -9.95
C THR A 426 6.35 16.70 -9.16
N LEU A 427 5.58 17.27 -8.23
CA LEU A 427 4.52 16.54 -7.53
C LEU A 427 3.41 16.09 -8.49
N GLY A 428 3.10 16.89 -9.51
CA GLY A 428 2.10 16.59 -10.53
C GLY A 428 2.45 15.38 -11.38
N THR A 429 3.73 15.07 -11.59
CA THR A 429 4.16 13.85 -12.30
C THR A 429 4.14 12.60 -11.42
N VAL A 430 4.19 12.76 -10.09
CA VAL A 430 4.17 11.65 -9.14
C VAL A 430 2.74 11.30 -8.71
N LEU A 431 1.85 12.29 -8.63
CA LEU A 431 0.49 12.16 -8.13
C LEU A 431 -0.53 12.21 -9.27
N ASP A 432 -0.76 11.07 -9.93
CA ASP A 432 -1.66 10.97 -11.09
C ASP A 432 -3.04 11.60 -10.87
N GLY A 433 -3.65 11.38 -9.70
CA GLY A 433 -4.99 11.88 -9.38
C GLY A 433 -5.09 13.39 -9.13
N LEU A 434 -3.97 14.08 -8.91
CA LEU A 434 -3.91 15.52 -8.63
C LEU A 434 -3.12 16.29 -9.71
N SER A 435 -2.55 15.57 -10.68
CA SER A 435 -1.65 16.07 -11.73
C SER A 435 -2.15 17.34 -12.40
N LEU A 436 -3.38 17.31 -12.95
CA LEU A 436 -3.96 18.45 -13.66
C LEU A 436 -4.07 19.71 -12.78
N ASN A 437 -4.54 19.55 -11.55
CA ASN A 437 -4.75 20.67 -10.62
C ASN A 437 -3.42 21.24 -10.13
N LEU A 438 -2.43 20.38 -9.84
CA LEU A 438 -1.09 20.79 -9.47
C LEU A 438 -0.38 21.50 -10.63
N MET A 439 -0.47 20.98 -11.85
CA MET A 439 0.10 21.63 -13.05
C MET A 439 -0.58 22.97 -13.33
N ALA A 440 -1.89 23.09 -13.17
CA ALA A 440 -2.60 24.35 -13.32
C ALA A 440 -2.15 25.38 -12.26
N ALA A 441 -2.03 24.98 -10.99
CA ALA A 441 -1.52 25.83 -9.93
C ALA A 441 -0.06 26.26 -10.19
N GLY A 442 0.77 25.33 -10.66
CA GLY A 442 2.15 25.60 -11.08
C GLY A 442 2.24 26.60 -12.23
N PHE A 443 1.36 26.49 -13.23
CA PHE A 443 1.29 27.45 -14.34
C PHE A 443 0.96 28.88 -13.88
N VAL A 444 0.08 29.03 -12.89
CA VAL A 444 -0.23 30.34 -12.28
C VAL A 444 1.01 30.90 -11.57
N GLY A 445 1.70 30.08 -10.77
CA GLY A 445 2.96 30.46 -10.11
C GLY A 445 4.05 30.86 -11.13
N PHE A 446 4.17 30.11 -12.22
CA PHE A 446 5.11 30.39 -13.29
C PHE A 446 4.82 31.72 -13.98
N SER A 447 3.55 31.97 -14.27
CA SER A 447 3.09 33.22 -14.87
C SER A 447 3.34 34.41 -13.93
N SER A 448 3.11 34.22 -12.63
CA SER A 448 3.43 35.21 -11.59
C SER A 448 4.91 35.58 -11.60
N MET A 449 5.79 34.57 -11.55
CA MET A 449 7.23 34.74 -11.55
C MET A 449 7.73 35.44 -12.82
N LEU A 450 7.42 34.91 -14.00
CA LEU A 450 8.00 35.37 -15.25
C LEU A 450 7.46 36.73 -15.71
N PHE A 451 6.14 36.89 -15.74
CA PHE A 451 5.55 38.08 -16.36
C PHE A 451 5.46 39.27 -15.40
N PHE A 452 5.19 39.03 -14.12
CA PHE A 452 4.99 40.11 -13.15
C PHE A 452 6.22 40.31 -12.27
N GLY A 453 6.71 39.26 -11.61
CA GLY A 453 7.86 39.33 -10.69
C GLY A 453 9.14 39.83 -11.37
N MET A 454 9.59 39.13 -12.42
CA MET A 454 10.81 39.49 -13.15
C MET A 454 10.71 40.85 -13.85
N ARG A 455 9.54 41.17 -14.43
CA ARG A 455 9.32 42.46 -15.06
C ARG A 455 9.39 43.60 -14.06
N PHE A 456 8.79 43.43 -12.88
CA PHE A 456 8.83 44.44 -11.83
C PHE A 456 10.25 44.64 -11.27
N LEU A 457 11.05 43.57 -11.18
CA LEU A 457 12.47 43.67 -10.81
C LEU A 457 13.28 44.50 -11.81
N ILE A 458 13.08 44.29 -13.11
CA ILE A 458 13.74 45.09 -14.15
C ILE A 458 13.33 46.55 -14.01
N ASP A 459 12.03 46.80 -13.81
CA ASP A 459 11.50 48.15 -13.64
C ASP A 459 12.10 48.86 -12.41
N ILE A 460 12.33 48.16 -11.30
CA ILE A 460 12.92 48.73 -10.07
C ILE A 460 14.42 49.00 -10.22
N TRP A 461 15.13 48.18 -10.99
CA TRP A 461 16.58 48.29 -11.16
C TRP A 461 16.99 49.34 -12.22
N ALA A 462 16.15 49.53 -13.23
CA ALA A 462 16.30 50.56 -14.26
C ALA A 462 15.98 51.97 -13.72
#